data_AF-A0A817ZVM9-F1
#
_entry.id   AF-A0A817ZVM9-F1
#
_cell.length_a   1.000
_cell.length_b   1.000
_cell.length_c   1.000
_cell.angle_alpha   90.00
_cell.angle_beta   90.00
_cell.angle_gamma   90.00
#
_symmetry.space_group_name_H-M   'P 1'
#
loop_
_entity.id
_entity.type
_entity.pdbx_description
1 polymer ?
#
loop_
_entity_poly.entity_id
_entity_poly.type
_entity_poly.pdbx_seq_one_letter_code
_entity_poly.pdbx_strand_id
1 'polypeptide(L)' 'MIQLIAASQAGRPLVYLTFRDQNLVMSFHKVYEHLSNEKATVKDLCTYLQQYSNLYKNLPLFDYILQTSVSSLYS' A
#
# COMPACT_ATOMS: atom_id res chain seq x y z
N MET A 1 -2.37 -4.23 3.68
CA MET A 1 -3.09 -3.30 2.78
C MET A 1 -4.58 -3.21 3.07
N ILE A 2 -5.34 -4.31 3.01
CA ILE A 2 -6.81 -4.28 3.21
C ILE A 2 -7.21 -3.63 4.55
N GLN A 3 -6.55 -3.99 5.65
CA GLN A 3 -6.82 -3.37 6.96
C GLN A 3 -6.48 -1.87 7.01
N LEU A 4 -5.45 -1.43 6.30
CA LEU A 4 -5.10 -0.01 6.17
C LEU A 4 -6.21 0.75 5.42
N ILE A 5 -6.66 0.20 4.29
CA ILE A 5 -7.78 0.75 3.52
C ILE A 5 -9.04 0.86 4.39
N ALA A 6 -9.41 -0.22 5.08
CA ALA A 6 -10.61 -0.26 5.91
C ALA A 6 -10.53 0.73 7.09
N ALA A 7 -9.39 0.81 7.77
CA ALA A 7 -9.18 1.75 8.87
C ALA A 7 -9.24 3.21 8.38
N SER A 8 -8.54 3.53 7.29
CA SER A 8 -8.56 4.87 6.69
C SER A 8 -9.96 5.28 6.22
N GLN A 9 -10.71 4.37 5.58
CA GLN A 9 -12.09 4.63 5.15
C GLN A 9 -13.03 4.88 6.35
N ALA A 10 -12.79 4.21 7.47
CA ALA A 10 -13.53 4.41 8.72
C ALA A 10 -13.07 5.65 9.52
N GLY A 11 -12.06 6.39 9.05
CA GLY A 11 -11.48 7.52 9.77
C GLY A 11 -10.78 7.12 11.07
N ARG A 12 -10.24 5.88 11.15
CA ARG A 12 -9.62 5.33 12.35
C ARG A 12 -8.12 5.12 12.17
N PRO A 13 -7.29 5.37 13.20
CA PRO A 13 -5.89 5.00 13.17
C PRO A 13 -5.73 3.46 13.17
N LEU A 14 -4.65 2.98 12.56
CA LEU A 14 -4.28 1.56 12.55
C LEU A 14 -3.02 1.34 13.39
N VAL A 15 -3.12 0.45 14.38
CA VAL A 15 -1.95 -0.12 15.07
C VAL A 15 -1.78 -1.55 14.56
N TYR A 16 -0.66 -1.84 13.92
CA TYR A 16 -0.39 -3.14 13.29
C TYR A 16 0.75 -3.88 13.99
N LEU A 17 0.47 -5.07 14.53
CA LEU A 17 1.44 -5.90 15.23
C LEU A 17 1.92 -7.03 14.30
N THR A 18 3.22 -7.08 14.03
CA THR A 18 3.84 -8.07 13.13
C THR A 18 4.38 -9.32 13.84
N PHE A 19 4.17 -9.43 15.15
CA PHE A 19 4.62 -10.58 15.95
C PHE A 19 6.12 -10.92 15.78
N ARG A 20 6.98 -9.89 15.88
CA ARG A 20 8.45 -9.94 15.75
C ARG A 20 8.98 -10.17 14.32
N ASP A 21 8.13 -10.17 13.29
CA ASP A 21 8.59 -10.08 11.92
C ASP A 21 9.09 -8.66 11.62
N GLN A 22 10.42 -8.47 11.72
CA GLN A 22 11.08 -7.19 11.47
C GLN A 22 11.07 -6.79 9.99
N ASN A 23 11.16 -7.77 9.09
CA ASN A 23 11.10 -7.50 7.65
C ASN A 23 9.73 -6.93 7.27
N LEU A 24 8.66 -7.50 7.83
CA LEU A 24 7.32 -6.99 7.63
C LEU A 24 7.13 -5.57 8.19
N VAL A 25 7.72 -5.26 9.37
CA VAL A 25 7.69 -3.89 9.91
C VAL A 25 8.34 -2.91 8.94
N MET A 26 9.56 -3.21 8.51
CA MET A 26 10.34 -2.32 7.64
C MET A 26 9.66 -2.13 6.29
N SER A 27 9.20 -3.21 5.66
CA SER A 27 8.56 -3.12 4.35
C SER A 27 7.19 -2.42 4.42
N PHE A 28 6.39 -2.69 5.45
CA PHE A 28 5.12 -1.99 5.66
C PHE A 28 5.34 -0.49 5.93
N HIS A 29 6.34 -0.15 6.75
CA HIS A 29 6.68 1.24 7.05
C HIS A 29 7.11 2.01 5.81
N LYS A 30 8.00 1.45 4.98
CA LYS A 30 8.42 2.05 3.71
C LYS A 30 7.25 2.31 2.76
N VAL A 31 6.35 1.33 2.60
CA VAL A 31 5.16 1.49 1.76
C VAL A 31 4.25 2.59 2.32
N TYR A 32 4.01 2.60 3.63
CA TYR A 32 3.19 3.62 4.26
C TYR A 32 3.78 5.03 4.11
N GLU A 33 5.08 5.19 4.33
CA GLU A 33 5.79 6.46 4.15
C GLU A 33 5.70 6.96 2.71
N HIS A 34 5.93 6.07 1.73
CA HIS A 34 5.78 6.40 0.32
C HIS A 34 4.36 6.90 -0.01
N LEU A 35 3.34 6.14 0.39
CA LEU A 35 1.92 6.52 0.18
C LEU A 35 1.57 7.84 0.88
N SER A 36 2.10 8.09 2.08
CA SER A 36 1.89 9.32 2.83
C SER A 36 2.55 10.52 2.13
N ASN A 37 3.76 10.36 1.60
CA ASN A 37 4.48 11.40 0.88
C ASN A 37 3.80 11.76 -0.44
N GLU A 38 3.24 10.78 -1.14
CA GLU A 38 2.45 11.02 -2.36
C GLU A 38 1.01 11.50 -2.07
N LYS A 39 0.63 11.62 -0.79
CA LYS A 39 -0.75 11.96 -0.37
C LYS A 39 -1.79 11.02 -0.97
N ALA A 40 -1.44 9.74 -1.08
CA ALA A 40 -2.30 8.71 -1.65
C ALA A 40 -3.62 8.60 -0.87
N THR A 41 -4.72 8.49 -1.60
CA THR A 41 -6.07 8.34 -1.07
C THR A 41 -6.47 6.86 -0.99
N VAL A 42 -7.56 6.56 -0.28
CA VAL A 42 -8.14 5.20 -0.25
C VAL A 42 -8.45 4.69 -1.67
N LYS A 43 -8.90 5.57 -2.57
CA LYS A 43 -9.16 5.22 -3.97
C LYS A 43 -7.89 4.74 -4.66
N ASP A 44 -6.78 5.46 -4.49
CA ASP A 44 -5.49 5.11 -5.10
C ASP A 44 -5.01 3.75 -4.62
N LEU A 45 -5.11 3.47 -3.30
CA LEU A 45 -4.79 2.15 -2.74
C LEU A 45 -5.64 1.03 -3.36
N CYS A 46 -6.94 1.25 -3.56
CA CYS A 46 -7.80 0.29 -4.25
C CYS A 46 -7.39 0.09 -5.71
N THR A 47 -7.01 1.17 -6.42
CA THR A 47 -6.54 1.10 -7.80
C THR A 47 -5.22 0.33 -7.91
N TYR A 48 -4.25 0.55 -7.01
CA TYR A 48 -3.04 -0.28 -6.94
C TYR A 48 -3.37 -1.77 -6.84
N LEU A 49 -4.30 -2.15 -5.95
CA LEU A 49 -4.67 -3.56 -5.78
C LEU A 49 -5.34 -4.16 -7.03
N GLN A 50 -6.21 -3.40 -7.69
CA GLN A 50 -6.88 -3.81 -8.92
C GLN A 50 -5.91 -3.95 -10.09
N GLN A 51 -4.97 -3.02 -10.26
CA GLN A 51 -3.95 -3.12 -11.30
C GLN A 51 -2.99 -4.27 -11.02
N TYR A 52 -2.59 -4.44 -9.75
CA TYR A 52 -1.74 -5.55 -9.33
C TYR A 52 -2.37 -6.92 -9.59
N SER A 53 -3.68 -7.09 -9.36
CA SER A 53 -4.36 -8.37 -9.65
C SER A 53 -4.34 -8.75 -11.13
N ASN A 54 -4.18 -7.76 -12.03
CA ASN A 54 -4.11 -7.97 -13.47
C ASN A 54 -2.66 -8.10 -13.99
N LEU A 55 -1.66 -7.88 -13.14
CA LEU A 55 -0.25 -8.00 -13.51
C LEU A 55 0.20 -9.47 -13.43
N TYR A 56 0.57 -10.05 -14.57
CA TYR A 56 1.26 -11.34 -14.65
C TYR A 56 2.76 -11.19 -14.37
N LYS A 57 3.13 -10.72 -13.17
CA LYS A 57 4.53 -10.57 -12.75
C LYS A 57 4.77 -11.19 -11.38
N ASN A 58 5.95 -11.82 -11.20
CA ASN A 58 6.45 -12.29 -9.90
C ASN A 58 6.99 -11.13 -9.03
N LEU A 59 6.37 -9.95 -9.09
CA LEU A 59 6.77 -8.79 -8.31
C LEU A 59 5.92 -8.74 -7.05
N PRO A 60 6.48 -8.71 -5.83
CA PRO A 60 5.69 -8.53 -4.61
C PRO A 60 4.91 -7.22 -4.61
N LEU A 61 3.71 -7.23 -4.02
CA LEU A 61 2.81 -6.06 -3.98
C LEU A 61 3.48 -4.80 -3.43
N PHE A 62 4.29 -4.93 -2.38
CA PHE A 62 4.97 -3.78 -1.78
C PHE A 62 5.99 -3.15 -2.73
N ASP A 63 6.73 -3.96 -3.47
CA ASP A 63 7.68 -3.47 -4.47
C ASP A 63 6.96 -2.81 -5.65
N TYR A 64 5.83 -3.37 -6.08
CA TYR A 64 4.98 -2.76 -7.11
C TYR A 64 4.51 -1.36 -6.69
N ILE A 65 4.00 -1.21 -5.46
CA ILE A 65 3.56 0.09 -4.94
C ILE A 65 4.73 1.08 -4.89
N LEU A 66 5.90 0.68 -4.38
CA LEU A 66 7.07 1.55 -4.28
C LEU A 66 7.65 1.99 -5.65
N GLN A 67 7.40 1.23 -6.71
CA GLN A 67 7.88 1.53 -8.06
C GLN A 67 6.86 2.29 -8.91
N THR A 68 5.64 2.49 -8.42
CA THR A 68 4.52 3.03 -9.19
C THR A 68 4.00 4.28 -8.50
N SER A 69 4.16 5.45 -9.11
CA SER A 69 3.65 6.70 -8.53
C SER A 69 2.12 6.79 -8.62
N VAL A 70 1.47 7.48 -7.67
CA VAL A 70 0.02 7.73 -7.69
C VAL A 70 -0.43 8.39 -9.00
N SER A 71 0.38 9.28 -9.57
CA SER A 71 0.09 9.93 -10.86
C SER A 71 -0.03 8.94 -12.03
N SER A 72 0.73 7.85 -11.99
CA SER A 72 0.75 6.84 -13.06
C SER A 72 -0.46 5.90 -13.03
N LEU A 73 -1.21 5.85 -11.93
CA LEU A 73 -2.38 4.99 -11.78
C LEU A 73 -3.52 5.32 -12.75
N TYR A 74 -3.58 6.56 -13.21
CA TYR A 74 -4.65 7.08 -14.06
C TYR A 74 -4.18 7.51 -15.45
N SER A 75 -2.92 7.17 -15.78
CA SER A 75 -2.32 7.39 -17.10
C SER A 75 -2.66 6.24 -18.03
#